data_AF-A0A3A4X7A3-F1
#
_entry.id   AF-A0A3A4X7A3-F1
#
_cell.length_a   1.000
_cell.length_b   1.000
_cell.length_c   1.000
_cell.angle_alpha   90.00
_cell.angle_beta   90.00
_cell.angle_gamma   90.00
#
_symmetry.space_group_name_H-M   'P 1'
#
loop_
_entity.id
_entity.type
_entity.pdbx_description
1 polymer ?
#
loop_
_entity_poly.entity_id
_entity_poly.type
_entity_poly.pdbx_seq_one_letter_code
_entity_poly.pdbx_strand_id
1 'polypeptide(L)'
;MNKGRSGHKKGRHILGVLMDPSRPDASPWSPGDFRAILEHQLATPLLSELERFADIASCSPEGILSLLADCGCSRHTFGDLLNLVAPPISVLKLLKDYAKASLTGKGDLPEEVARVLYIVVILQGLKIGSRAISSLDDAIIKREARRCQTFGWLPENIRELLRYSIGSNKKRADS
;
A
#
# COMPACT_ATOMS: atom_id res chain seq x y z
N MET A 1 16.32 29.76 42.85
CA MET A 1 14.99 29.72 42.19
C MET A 1 15.16 30.00 40.70
N ASN A 2 14.34 29.57 39.74
CA ASN A 2 13.46 28.42 39.54
C ASN A 2 12.97 28.56 38.07
N LYS A 3 13.31 27.56 37.23
CA LYS A 3 12.61 26.99 36.05
C LYS A 3 11.79 27.83 35.06
N GLY A 4 12.03 27.53 33.77
CA GLY A 4 11.01 27.15 32.77
C GLY A 4 10.92 28.09 31.57
N ARG A 5 10.64 27.66 30.32
CA ARG A 5 10.32 26.35 29.75
C ARG A 5 10.54 26.44 28.23
N SER A 6 10.98 25.32 27.67
CA SER A 6 10.96 24.97 26.24
C SER A 6 9.58 25.20 25.61
N GLY A 7 9.56 25.72 24.37
CA GLY A 7 8.34 25.96 23.58
C GLY A 7 8.51 25.47 22.15
N HIS A 8 8.31 24.18 21.94
CA HIS A 8 8.00 23.57 20.65
C HIS A 8 6.97 24.40 19.86
N LYS A 9 7.28 24.76 18.61
CA LYS A 9 6.25 25.05 17.59
C LYS A 9 6.48 24.16 16.37
N LYS A 10 6.18 22.87 16.53
CA LYS A 10 5.84 21.98 15.41
C LYS A 10 4.32 22.04 15.23
N GLY A 11 3.87 22.16 13.99
CA GLY A 11 2.45 22.04 13.62
C GLY A 11 1.80 23.35 13.22
N ARG A 12 2.23 23.95 12.10
CA ARG A 12 1.50 25.06 11.45
C ARG A 12 1.98 25.37 10.02
N HIS A 13 2.10 24.37 9.15
CA HIS A 13 2.46 24.61 7.74
C HIS A 13 1.55 23.94 6.70
N ILE A 14 0.68 22.99 7.08
CA ILE A 14 -0.14 22.26 6.10
C ILE A 14 -1.27 23.14 5.53
N LEU A 15 -1.90 23.98 6.37
CA LEU A 15 -2.97 24.90 5.92
C LEU A 15 -2.48 26.02 5.00
N GLY A 16 -1.22 26.46 5.12
CA GLY A 16 -0.68 27.54 4.29
C GLY A 16 -0.35 27.10 2.86
N VAL A 17 0.03 25.82 2.68
CA VAL A 17 0.33 25.25 1.35
C VAL A 17 -0.95 24.91 0.59
N LEU A 18 -2.01 24.49 1.29
CA LEU A 18 -3.30 24.12 0.68
C LEU A 18 -4.07 25.32 0.08
N MET A 19 -3.70 26.56 0.43
CA MET A 19 -4.38 27.78 -0.02
C MET A 19 -3.52 28.71 -0.90
N ASP A 20 -2.39 28.23 -1.43
CA ASP A 20 -1.60 29.00 -2.41
C ASP A 20 -2.04 28.67 -3.85
N PRO A 21 -2.87 29.53 -4.49
CA PRO A 21 -3.33 29.33 -5.86
C PRO A 21 -2.20 29.41 -6.91
N SER A 22 -0.98 29.74 -6.51
CA SER A 22 0.20 29.86 -7.38
C SER A 22 0.92 28.54 -7.61
N ARG A 23 0.54 27.46 -6.90
CA ARG A 23 1.17 26.12 -7.01
C ARG A 23 0.11 25.00 -7.02
N PRO A 24 -0.75 24.94 -8.05
CA PRO A 24 -1.83 23.95 -8.13
C PRO A 24 -1.37 22.48 -8.18
N ASP A 25 -0.09 22.23 -8.52
CA ASP A 25 0.43 20.88 -8.78
C ASP A 25 1.42 20.36 -7.71
N ALA A 26 1.67 21.13 -6.64
CA ALA A 26 2.54 20.67 -5.57
C ALA A 26 1.74 19.76 -4.63
N SER A 27 2.05 18.45 -4.63
CA SER A 27 1.52 17.53 -3.61
C SER A 27 1.77 18.16 -2.23
N PRO A 28 0.74 18.28 -1.36
CA PRO A 28 0.89 18.93 -0.07
C PRO A 28 1.78 18.13 0.89
N TRP A 29 2.13 16.90 0.51
CA TRP A 29 2.88 15.95 1.31
C TRP A 29 4.37 16.01 0.99
N SER A 30 5.19 16.11 2.03
CA SER A 30 6.63 15.97 1.89
C SER A 30 7.03 14.48 1.76
N PRO A 31 8.26 14.17 1.29
CA PRO A 31 8.79 12.80 1.34
C PRO A 31 8.72 12.15 2.74
N GLY A 32 8.90 12.93 3.80
CA GLY A 32 8.76 12.45 5.17
C GLY A 32 7.33 12.05 5.52
N ASP A 33 6.34 12.80 5.03
CA ASP A 33 4.92 12.49 5.25
C ASP A 33 4.51 11.22 4.50
N PHE A 34 4.92 11.06 3.24
CA PHE A 34 4.66 9.82 2.49
C PHE A 34 5.23 8.60 3.19
N ARG A 35 6.45 8.70 3.72
CA ARG A 35 7.05 7.62 4.52
C ARG A 35 6.22 7.31 5.75
N ALA A 36 5.86 8.32 6.54
CA ALA A 36 5.10 8.15 7.77
C ALA A 36 3.72 7.53 7.50
N ILE A 37 3.04 7.96 6.43
CA ILE A 37 1.74 7.42 6.03
C ILE A 37 1.89 5.96 5.58
N LEU A 38 2.90 5.63 4.78
CA LEU A 38 3.14 4.24 4.37
C LEU A 38 3.50 3.36 5.57
N GLU A 39 4.39 3.81 6.45
CA GLU A 39 4.77 3.06 7.66
C GLU A 39 3.57 2.84 8.59
N HIS A 40 2.74 3.87 8.78
CA HIS A 40 1.49 3.74 9.51
C HIS A 40 0.57 2.68 8.86
N GLN A 41 0.34 2.80 7.55
CA GLN A 41 -0.53 1.85 6.85
C GLN A 41 -0.02 0.41 6.92
N LEU A 42 1.30 0.20 6.81
CA LEU A 42 1.91 -1.11 6.94
C LEU A 42 1.74 -1.69 8.35
N ALA A 43 1.68 -0.85 9.38
CA ALA A 43 1.41 -1.25 10.76
C ALA A 43 -0.08 -1.40 11.09
N THR A 44 -0.99 -0.92 10.23
CA THR A 44 -2.43 -1.01 10.44
C THR A 44 -2.90 -2.46 10.41
N PRO A 45 -3.63 -2.95 11.44
CA PRO A 45 -4.28 -4.26 11.41
C PRO A 45 -5.31 -4.34 10.28
N LEU A 46 -5.37 -5.46 9.56
CA LEU A 46 -6.36 -5.65 8.49
C LEU A 46 -7.81 -5.52 9.01
N LEU A 47 -8.06 -5.95 10.25
CA LEU A 47 -9.38 -5.84 10.87
C LEU A 47 -9.82 -4.39 11.14
N SER A 48 -8.90 -3.44 11.20
CA SER A 48 -9.26 -2.03 11.38
C SER A 48 -9.91 -1.44 10.14
N GLU A 49 -9.75 -2.08 8.98
CA GLU A 49 -10.30 -1.62 7.69
C GLU A 49 -11.51 -2.46 7.24
N LEU A 50 -12.16 -3.22 8.13
CA LEU A 50 -13.27 -4.12 7.78
C LEU A 50 -14.39 -3.43 7.01
N GLU A 51 -14.88 -2.28 7.51
CA GLU A 51 -15.94 -1.51 6.86
C GLU A 51 -15.52 -1.07 5.46
N ARG A 52 -14.28 -0.60 5.34
CA ARG A 52 -13.75 -0.12 4.07
C ARG A 52 -13.58 -1.25 3.06
N PHE A 53 -13.07 -2.40 3.49
CA PHE A 53 -13.00 -3.60 2.65
C PHE A 53 -14.39 -4.08 2.23
N ALA A 54 -15.37 -4.03 3.12
CA ALA A 54 -16.75 -4.41 2.85
C ALA A 54 -17.37 -3.49 1.78
N ASP A 55 -17.18 -2.17 1.91
CA ASP A 55 -17.64 -1.18 0.93
C ASP A 55 -17.00 -1.41 -0.45
N ILE A 56 -15.68 -1.60 -0.50
CA ILE A 56 -14.93 -1.83 -1.74
C ILE A 56 -15.37 -3.14 -2.41
N ALA A 57 -15.55 -4.21 -1.62
CA ALA A 57 -15.95 -5.53 -2.10
C ALA A 57 -17.46 -5.65 -2.33
N SER A 58 -18.25 -4.63 -1.95
CA SER A 58 -19.72 -4.66 -1.98
C SER A 58 -20.30 -5.88 -1.25
N CYS A 59 -19.78 -6.17 -0.06
CA CYS A 59 -20.25 -7.25 0.81
C CYS A 59 -20.41 -6.76 2.26
N SER A 60 -20.78 -7.65 3.18
CA SER A 60 -20.89 -7.27 4.60
C SER A 60 -19.51 -7.32 5.30
N PRO A 61 -19.30 -6.52 6.37
CA PRO A 61 -18.09 -6.61 7.21
C PRO A 61 -17.86 -8.01 7.79
N GLU A 62 -18.92 -8.74 8.13
CA GLU A 62 -18.84 -10.14 8.61
C GLU A 62 -18.29 -11.07 7.52
N GLY A 63 -18.64 -10.82 6.25
CA GLY A 63 -18.09 -11.55 5.11
C GLY A 63 -16.58 -11.36 4.97
N ILE A 64 -16.09 -10.12 5.16
CA ILE A 64 -14.65 -9.84 5.17
C ILE A 64 -13.97 -10.48 6.38
N LEU A 65 -14.59 -10.40 7.56
CA LEU A 65 -14.08 -11.00 8.78
C LEU A 65 -13.91 -12.52 8.63
N SER A 66 -14.93 -13.21 8.09
CA SER A 66 -14.86 -14.65 7.79
C SER A 66 -13.71 -14.94 6.83
N LEU A 67 -13.61 -14.19 5.73
CA LEU A 67 -12.54 -14.37 4.76
C LEU A 67 -11.15 -14.23 5.39
N LEU A 68 -10.93 -13.21 6.22
CA LEU A 68 -9.67 -12.99 6.92
C LEU A 68 -9.38 -14.11 7.93
N ALA A 69 -10.40 -14.60 8.64
CA ALA A 69 -10.26 -15.71 9.58
C ALA A 69 -9.91 -17.03 8.86
N ASP A 70 -10.63 -17.37 7.79
CA ASP A 70 -10.41 -18.58 6.98
C ASP A 70 -9.02 -18.60 6.34
N CYS A 71 -8.52 -17.41 5.99
CA CYS A 71 -7.18 -17.22 5.45
C CYS A 71 -6.08 -17.12 6.53
N GLY A 72 -6.42 -17.25 7.82
CA GLY A 72 -5.48 -17.11 8.93
C GLY A 72 -4.86 -15.71 9.07
N CYS A 73 -5.51 -14.69 8.51
CA CYS A 73 -5.01 -13.31 8.40
C CYS A 73 -5.68 -12.33 9.37
N SER A 74 -6.60 -12.79 10.24
CA SER A 74 -7.34 -11.92 11.17
C SER A 74 -6.46 -11.14 12.14
N ARG A 75 -5.23 -11.57 12.40
CA ARG A 75 -4.28 -10.87 13.28
C ARG A 75 -3.18 -10.11 12.53
N HIS A 76 -3.17 -10.19 11.20
CA HIS A 76 -2.13 -9.58 10.39
C HIS A 76 -2.37 -8.08 10.20
N THR A 77 -1.27 -7.35 10.08
CA THR A 77 -1.23 -6.01 9.51
C THR A 77 -1.10 -6.07 7.98
N PHE A 78 -1.24 -4.93 7.31
CA PHE A 78 -0.89 -4.84 5.87
C PHE A 78 0.55 -5.29 5.62
N GLY A 79 1.48 -4.86 6.47
CA GLY A 79 2.90 -5.21 6.38
C GLY A 79 3.15 -6.71 6.56
N ASP A 80 2.51 -7.35 7.54
CA ASP A 80 2.65 -8.80 7.75
C ASP A 80 2.23 -9.57 6.50
N LEU A 81 1.07 -9.23 5.92
CA LEU A 81 0.56 -9.89 4.71
C LEU A 81 1.52 -9.76 3.52
N LEU A 82 2.12 -8.57 3.33
CA LEU A 82 3.07 -8.33 2.25
C LEU A 82 4.40 -9.08 2.42
N ASN A 83 4.74 -9.49 3.64
CA ASN A 83 5.94 -10.26 3.94
C ASN A 83 5.71 -11.77 4.02
N LEU A 84 4.47 -12.24 3.92
CA LEU A 84 4.20 -13.69 3.84
C LEU A 84 4.86 -14.27 2.58
N VAL A 85 5.41 -15.48 2.74
CA VAL A 85 5.98 -16.26 1.62
C VAL A 85 4.90 -16.65 0.62
N ALA A 86 3.71 -17.00 1.12
CA ALA A 86 2.56 -17.40 0.33
C ALA A 86 1.26 -16.71 0.81
N PRO A 87 1.07 -15.40 0.55
CA PRO A 87 -0.11 -14.67 0.99
C PRO A 87 -1.38 -15.17 0.28
N PRO A 88 -2.51 -15.32 0.99
CA PRO A 88 -3.78 -15.73 0.40
C PRO A 88 -4.24 -14.77 -0.70
N ILE A 89 -4.53 -15.30 -1.89
CA ILE A 89 -4.83 -14.51 -3.08
C ILE A 89 -6.09 -13.65 -2.93
N SER A 90 -7.10 -14.15 -2.21
CA SER A 90 -8.34 -13.42 -1.90
C SER A 90 -8.06 -12.18 -1.08
N VAL A 91 -7.18 -12.28 -0.08
CA VAL A 91 -6.77 -11.14 0.76
C VAL A 91 -5.89 -10.17 -0.03
N LEU A 92 -4.99 -10.65 -0.88
CA LEU A 92 -4.25 -9.77 -1.79
C LEU A 92 -5.17 -8.99 -2.74
N LYS A 93 -6.25 -9.60 -3.24
CA LYS A 93 -7.24 -8.88 -4.07
C LYS A 93 -7.90 -7.75 -3.30
N LEU A 94 -8.28 -7.98 -2.04
CA LEU A 94 -8.82 -6.91 -1.17
C LEU A 94 -7.84 -5.74 -1.02
N LEU A 95 -6.57 -6.00 -0.70
CA LEU A 95 -5.57 -4.94 -0.56
C LEU A 95 -5.31 -4.20 -1.86
N LYS A 96 -5.34 -4.92 -3.00
CA LYS A 96 -5.18 -4.31 -4.32
C LYS A 96 -6.34 -3.37 -4.61
N ASP A 97 -7.58 -3.80 -4.35
CA ASP A 97 -8.77 -3.01 -4.62
C ASP A 97 -8.88 -1.81 -3.67
N TYR A 98 -8.43 -1.98 -2.42
CA TYR A 98 -8.20 -0.91 -1.46
C TYR A 98 -7.24 0.16 -1.97
N ALA A 99 -6.04 -0.23 -2.38
CA ALA A 99 -5.07 0.72 -2.92
C ALA A 99 -5.57 1.38 -4.21
N LYS A 100 -6.28 0.62 -5.06
CA LYS A 100 -6.88 1.13 -6.29
C LYS A 100 -7.99 2.16 -6.01
N ALA A 101 -8.77 2.00 -4.94
CA ALA A 101 -9.79 2.97 -4.55
C ALA A 101 -9.17 4.37 -4.38
N SER A 102 -8.05 4.47 -3.64
CA SER A 102 -7.29 5.73 -3.50
C SER A 102 -6.76 6.27 -4.82
N LEU A 103 -6.21 5.42 -5.70
CA LEU A 103 -5.74 5.85 -7.03
C LEU A 103 -6.85 6.39 -7.93
N THR A 104 -8.10 6.02 -7.67
CA THR A 104 -9.28 6.49 -8.42
C THR A 104 -10.05 7.60 -7.70
N GLY A 105 -9.48 8.18 -6.63
CA GLY A 105 -10.08 9.27 -5.85
C GLY A 105 -11.20 8.85 -4.89
N LYS A 106 -11.38 7.55 -4.66
CA LYS A 106 -12.37 6.98 -3.74
C LYS A 106 -11.79 6.55 -2.39
N GLY A 107 -10.50 6.79 -2.17
CA GLY A 107 -9.81 6.40 -0.95
C GLY A 107 -8.98 7.54 -0.36
N ASP A 108 -8.40 7.32 0.82
CA ASP A 108 -7.81 8.41 1.62
C ASP A 108 -6.28 8.47 1.57
N LEU A 109 -5.65 7.47 0.95
CA LEU A 109 -4.20 7.48 0.76
C LEU A 109 -3.79 8.51 -0.30
N PRO A 110 -2.68 9.24 -0.08
CA PRO A 110 -2.02 9.98 -1.15
C PRO A 110 -1.67 9.06 -2.32
N GLU A 111 -1.73 9.59 -3.54
CA GLU A 111 -1.59 8.80 -4.76
C GLU A 111 -0.28 8.01 -4.79
N GLU A 112 0.84 8.60 -4.36
CA GLU A 112 2.14 7.94 -4.34
C GLU A 112 2.20 6.75 -3.38
N VAL A 113 1.55 6.85 -2.21
CA VAL A 113 1.45 5.76 -1.23
C VAL A 113 0.54 4.66 -1.78
N ALA A 114 -0.62 5.04 -2.30
CA ALA A 114 -1.56 4.11 -2.91
C ALA A 114 -0.91 3.34 -4.07
N ARG A 115 -0.13 4.02 -4.91
CA ARG A 115 0.59 3.41 -6.04
C ARG A 115 1.59 2.37 -5.57
N VAL A 116 2.37 2.68 -4.53
CA VAL A 116 3.34 1.73 -3.96
C VAL A 116 2.63 0.49 -3.46
N LEU A 117 1.59 0.63 -2.64
CA LEU A 117 0.82 -0.51 -2.13
C LEU A 117 0.21 -1.33 -3.27
N TYR A 118 -0.41 -0.67 -4.25
CA TYR A 118 -1.02 -1.32 -5.39
C TYR A 118 -0.02 -2.20 -6.16
N ILE A 119 1.16 -1.65 -6.48
CA ILE A 119 2.19 -2.39 -7.23
C ILE A 119 2.81 -3.50 -6.39
N VAL A 120 3.11 -3.27 -5.11
CA VAL A 120 3.69 -4.29 -4.22
C VAL A 120 2.75 -5.48 -4.06
N VAL A 121 1.45 -5.24 -3.87
CA VAL A 121 0.44 -6.30 -3.76
C VAL A 121 0.38 -7.15 -5.03
N ILE A 122 0.41 -6.51 -6.21
CA ILE A 122 0.44 -7.21 -7.49
C ILE A 122 1.69 -8.08 -7.62
N LEU A 123 2.88 -7.53 -7.27
CA LEU A 123 4.13 -8.27 -7.32
C LEU A 123 4.11 -9.48 -6.37
N GLN A 124 3.53 -9.35 -5.17
CA GLN A 124 3.34 -10.48 -4.26
C GLN A 124 2.45 -11.57 -4.85
N GLY A 125 1.34 -11.20 -5.49
CA GLY A 125 0.48 -12.17 -6.19
C GLY A 125 1.19 -12.87 -7.35
N LEU A 126 2.04 -12.15 -8.09
CA LEU A 126 2.82 -12.73 -9.19
C LEU A 126 3.97 -13.63 -8.71
N LYS A 127 4.59 -13.34 -7.56
CA LYS A 127 5.63 -14.20 -6.95
C LYS A 127 5.12 -15.61 -6.66
N ILE A 128 3.86 -15.73 -6.24
CA ILE A 128 3.21 -17.02 -5.99
C ILE A 128 2.55 -17.61 -7.26
N GLY A 129 2.81 -17.05 -8.43
CA GLY A 129 2.33 -17.55 -9.73
C GLY A 129 0.87 -17.21 -10.07
N SER A 130 0.21 -16.34 -9.30
CA SER A 130 -1.21 -16.03 -9.53
C SER A 130 -1.40 -14.86 -10.49
N ARG A 131 -1.69 -15.17 -11.76
CA ARG A 131 -2.07 -14.14 -12.75
C ARG A 131 -3.44 -13.51 -12.47
N ALA A 132 -4.27 -14.16 -11.66
CA ALA A 132 -5.59 -13.67 -11.30
C ALA A 132 -5.56 -12.38 -10.43
N ILE A 133 -4.39 -11.95 -9.93
CA ILE A 133 -4.27 -10.71 -9.15
C ILE A 133 -4.46 -9.46 -10.01
N SER A 134 -4.02 -9.46 -11.27
CA SER A 134 -4.03 -8.27 -12.13
C SER A 134 -4.06 -8.63 -13.61
N SER A 135 -4.80 -7.84 -14.40
CA SER A 135 -4.80 -7.90 -15.85
C SER A 135 -3.72 -7.02 -16.49
N LEU A 136 -2.95 -6.25 -15.72
CA LEU A 136 -1.89 -5.40 -16.24
C LEU A 136 -0.77 -6.23 -16.86
N ASP A 137 -0.27 -5.81 -18.02
CA ASP A 137 0.89 -6.42 -18.66
C ASP A 137 2.15 -6.33 -17.81
N ASP A 138 3.00 -7.34 -17.90
CA ASP A 138 4.26 -7.40 -17.15
C ASP A 138 5.16 -6.20 -17.44
N ALA A 139 5.12 -5.65 -18.67
CA ALA A 139 5.85 -4.45 -19.04
C ALA A 139 5.37 -3.22 -18.25
N ILE A 140 4.05 -3.08 -18.06
CA ILE A 140 3.45 -2.00 -17.27
C ILE A 140 3.84 -2.17 -15.80
N ILE A 141 3.68 -3.38 -15.25
CA ILE A 141 4.00 -3.65 -13.84
C ILE A 141 5.48 -3.37 -13.57
N LYS A 142 6.39 -3.81 -14.45
CA LYS A 142 7.83 -3.50 -14.35
C LYS A 142 8.12 -2.00 -14.40
N ARG A 143 7.44 -1.26 -15.29
CA ARG A 143 7.61 0.18 -15.41
C ARG A 143 7.17 0.88 -14.13
N GLU A 144 6.00 0.53 -13.60
CA GLU A 144 5.47 1.12 -12.37
C GLU A 144 6.32 0.73 -11.15
N ALA A 145 6.80 -0.51 -11.06
CA ALA A 145 7.72 -0.93 -10.00
C ALA A 145 9.03 -0.12 -10.02
N ARG A 146 9.63 0.08 -11.20
CA ARG A 146 10.80 0.95 -11.36
C ARG A 146 10.51 2.39 -10.99
N ARG A 147 9.33 2.91 -11.35
CA ARG A 147 8.89 4.25 -10.94
C ARG A 147 8.79 4.35 -9.43
N CYS A 148 8.15 3.39 -8.75
CA CYS A 148 8.08 3.39 -7.29
C CYS A 148 9.47 3.35 -6.66
N GLN A 149 10.44 2.61 -7.22
CA GLN A 149 11.82 2.57 -6.70
C GLN A 149 12.53 3.94 -6.73
N THR A 150 12.09 4.91 -7.54
CA THR A 150 12.66 6.27 -7.52
C THR A 150 12.17 7.11 -6.33
N PHE A 151 11.19 6.61 -5.56
CA PHE A 151 10.71 7.29 -4.36
C PHE A 151 11.73 7.15 -3.23
N GLY A 152 12.51 8.20 -3.02
CA GLY A 152 13.59 8.23 -2.02
C GLY A 152 13.14 8.02 -0.57
N TRP A 153 11.85 8.12 -0.29
CA TRP A 153 11.26 7.98 1.04
C TRP A 153 10.86 6.53 1.40
N LEU A 154 10.93 5.58 0.46
CA LEU A 154 10.50 4.20 0.72
C LEU A 154 11.37 3.49 1.77
N PRO A 155 10.75 2.77 2.74
CA PRO A 155 11.44 1.81 3.60
C PRO A 155 12.12 0.68 2.82
N GLU A 156 13.21 0.12 3.34
CA GLU A 156 14.02 -0.88 2.60
C GLU A 156 13.26 -2.17 2.31
N ASN A 157 12.48 -2.68 3.26
CA ASN A 157 11.66 -3.88 3.07
C ASN A 157 10.70 -3.72 1.87
N ILE A 158 10.12 -2.53 1.68
CA ILE A 158 9.25 -2.25 0.52
C ILE A 158 10.06 -2.16 -0.77
N ARG A 159 11.26 -1.56 -0.74
CA ARG A 159 12.16 -1.53 -1.90
C ARG A 159 12.53 -2.93 -2.35
N GLU A 160 12.80 -3.85 -1.42
CA GLU A 160 13.08 -5.25 -1.72
C GLU A 160 11.90 -5.94 -2.41
N LEU A 161 10.68 -5.70 -1.95
CA LEU A 161 9.48 -6.24 -2.60
C LEU A 161 9.32 -5.71 -4.04
N LEU A 162 9.65 -4.44 -4.28
CA LEU A 162 9.62 -3.80 -5.60
C LEU A 162 10.74 -4.25 -6.55
N ARG A 163 11.84 -4.82 -6.03
CA ARG A 163 12.95 -5.35 -6.86
C ARG A 163 12.60 -6.66 -7.56
N TYR A 164 11.43 -7.25 -7.28
CA TYR A 164 11.02 -8.48 -7.94
C TYR A 164 11.02 -8.34 -9.47
N SER A 165 11.86 -9.13 -10.12
CA SER A 165 11.94 -9.17 -11.59
C SER A 165 10.93 -10.17 -12.11
N ILE A 166 9.88 -9.68 -12.76
CA ILE A 166 8.92 -10.51 -13.50
C ILE A 166 9.65 -11.09 -14.73
N GLY A 167 10.33 -12.22 -14.60
CA GLY A 167 11.19 -12.69 -15.69
C GLY A 167 12.13 -13.86 -15.44
N SER A 168 11.76 -14.82 -14.58
CA SER A 168 12.48 -16.10 -14.50
C SER A 168 11.52 -17.25 -14.25
N ASN A 169 10.49 -17.39 -15.08
CA ASN A 169 9.79 -18.67 -15.21
C ASN A 169 10.29 -19.39 -16.46
N LYS A 170 11.55 -19.84 -16.43
CA LYS A 170 12.03 -20.84 -17.39
C LYS A 170 11.69 -22.21 -16.80
N LYS A 171 10.63 -22.81 -17.34
CA LYS A 171 10.24 -24.22 -17.26
C LYS A 171 9.95 -24.80 -15.87
N ARG A 172 8.65 -24.90 -15.55
CA ARG A 172 8.07 -26.15 -15.01
C ARG A 172 6.75 -26.42 -15.73
N ALA A 173 6.89 -26.85 -16.97
CA ALA A 173 5.92 -27.73 -17.62
C ALA A 173 6.73 -28.99 -17.99
N ASP A 174 6.12 -30.14 -17.73
CA ASP A 174 6.57 -31.51 -17.99
C ASP A 174 7.59 -32.13 -17.04
N SER A 175 7.08 -32.85 -16.02
CA SER A 175 7.46 -34.23 -15.68
C SER A 175 6.29 -34.91 -15.01
#